data_AF-A0A928CH49-F1
#
_entry.id   AF-A0A928CH49-F1
#
_cell.length_a   1.000
_cell.length_b   1.000
_cell.length_c   1.000
_cell.angle_alpha   90.00
_cell.angle_beta   90.00
_cell.angle_gamma   90.00
#
_symmetry.space_group_name_H-M   'P 1'
#
loop_
_entity.id
_entity.type
_entity.pdbx_description
1 polymer ?
#
loop_
_entity_poly.entity_id
_entity_poly.type
_entity_poly.pdbx_seq_one_letter_code
_entity_poly.pdbx_strand_id
1 'polypeptide(L)'
;MKKFKFSLEKVLSLREFEENQAQIELAKAISVVTELNNKLKFIANERVKNNDARSNSTDLSYLMSIENYIEGLDYQKEILLEELAQAELILEEKRQIMIEAMKKRKALEKLKEKQLQEYKKEILKEEEKVLDEIKNNLTT
;
A
#
# COMPACT_ATOMS: atom_id res chain seq x y z
N MET A 1 -20.18 3.46 -37.47
CA MET A 1 -20.26 2.60 -36.26
C MET A 1 -20.26 3.44 -34.99
N LYS A 2 -21.04 3.06 -33.98
CA LYS A 2 -21.03 3.72 -32.65
C LYS A 2 -19.73 3.39 -31.93
N LYS A 3 -19.07 4.37 -31.31
CA LYS A 3 -17.85 4.16 -30.49
C LYS A 3 -18.15 3.27 -29.28
N PHE A 4 -17.17 2.47 -28.84
CA PHE A 4 -17.27 1.68 -27.60
C PHE A 4 -17.57 2.58 -26.40
N LYS A 5 -18.49 2.14 -25.54
CA LYS A 5 -18.80 2.82 -24.28
C LYS A 5 -18.96 1.78 -23.18
N PHE A 6 -18.10 1.84 -22.17
CA PHE A 6 -18.24 1.01 -20.99
C PHE A 6 -19.28 1.61 -20.04
N SER A 7 -20.35 0.86 -19.73
CA SER A 7 -21.46 1.35 -18.92
C SER A 7 -21.06 1.65 -17.46
N LEU A 8 -20.02 0.98 -16.96
CA LEU A 8 -19.54 1.09 -15.57
C LEU A 8 -18.33 2.01 -15.43
N GLU A 9 -18.06 2.90 -16.39
CA GLU A 9 -16.89 3.80 -16.36
C GLU A 9 -16.83 4.62 -15.07
N LYS A 10 -17.95 5.20 -14.63
CA LYS A 10 -18.02 5.97 -13.37
C LYS A 10 -17.71 5.11 -12.14
N VAL A 11 -18.11 3.85 -12.15
CA VAL A 11 -17.83 2.92 -11.04
C VAL A 11 -16.36 2.54 -11.04
N LEU A 12 -15.77 2.31 -12.21
CA LEU A 12 -14.33 2.05 -12.34
C LEU A 12 -13.50 3.23 -11.80
N SER A 13 -13.84 4.47 -12.16
CA SER A 13 -13.17 5.67 -11.64
C SER A 13 -13.32 5.81 -10.12
N LEU A 14 -14.48 5.46 -9.56
CA LEU A 14 -14.66 5.44 -8.10
C LEU A 14 -13.73 4.39 -7.45
N ARG A 15 -13.59 3.19 -8.03
CA ARG A 15 -12.69 2.16 -7.50
C ARG A 15 -11.22 2.54 -7.60
N GLU A 16 -10.82 3.22 -8.67
CA GLU A 16 -9.47 3.80 -8.81
C GLU A 16 -9.19 4.82 -7.70
N PHE A 17 -10.15 5.69 -7.41
CA PHE A 17 -10.03 6.64 -6.31
C PHE A 17 -9.94 5.94 -4.95
N GLU A 18 -10.80 4.95 -4.68
CA GLU A 18 -10.76 4.16 -3.44
C GLU A 18 -9.41 3.44 -3.25
N GLU A 19 -8.84 2.86 -4.31
CA GLU A 19 -7.50 2.24 -4.27
C GLU A 19 -6.42 3.26 -3.97
N ASN A 20 -6.44 4.44 -4.61
CA ASN A 20 -5.48 5.50 -4.33
C ASN A 20 -5.56 5.97 -2.87
N GLN A 21 -6.76 6.09 -2.31
CA GLN A 21 -6.92 6.45 -0.90
C GLN A 21 -6.40 5.36 0.04
N ALA A 22 -6.71 4.09 -0.25
CA ALA A 22 -6.17 2.97 0.53
C ALA A 22 -4.63 2.93 0.48
N GLN A 23 -4.02 3.27 -0.67
CA GLN A 23 -2.57 3.36 -0.83
C GLN A 23 -1.97 4.47 0.04
N ILE A 24 -2.60 5.64 0.09
CA ILE A 24 -2.15 6.77 0.93
C ILE A 24 -2.22 6.38 2.41
N GLU A 25 -3.32 5.78 2.85
CA GLU A 25 -3.47 5.36 4.25
C GLU A 25 -2.48 4.26 4.64
N LEU A 26 -2.21 3.31 3.74
CA LEU A 26 -1.16 2.31 3.94
C LEU A 26 0.23 2.97 4.06
N ALA A 27 0.54 3.94 3.21
CA ALA A 27 1.81 4.66 3.28
C ALA A 27 1.98 5.42 4.61
N LYS A 28 0.92 6.04 5.13
CA LYS A 28 0.93 6.67 6.45
C LYS A 28 1.22 5.65 7.56
N ALA A 29 0.56 4.49 7.55
CA ALA A 29 0.80 3.44 8.53
C ALA A 29 2.25 2.91 8.49
N ILE A 30 2.81 2.72 7.29
CA ILE A 30 4.23 2.36 7.11
C ILE A 30 5.15 3.42 7.73
N SER A 31 4.84 4.70 7.53
CA SER A 31 5.64 5.80 8.08
C SER A 31 5.68 5.77 9.61
N VAL A 32 4.54 5.52 10.26
CA VAL A 32 4.45 5.41 11.72
C VAL A 32 5.29 4.26 12.25
N VAL A 33 5.13 3.06 11.67
CA VAL A 33 5.94 1.88 12.04
C VAL A 33 7.43 2.14 11.85
N THR A 34 7.80 2.82 10.77
CA THR A 34 9.20 3.18 10.48
C THR A 34 9.76 4.16 11.52
N GLU A 35 8.98 5.16 11.92
CA GLU A 35 9.36 6.13 12.94
C GLU A 35 9.59 5.46 14.29
N LEU A 36 8.68 4.59 14.73
CA LEU A 36 8.79 3.84 15.98
C LEU A 36 10.03 2.94 16.00
N ASN A 37 10.28 2.22 14.90
CA ASN A 37 11.49 1.41 14.75
C ASN A 37 12.78 2.26 14.81
N ASN A 38 12.77 3.47 14.26
CA ASN A 38 13.91 4.37 14.34
C ASN A 38 14.14 4.87 15.78
N LYS A 39 13.08 5.17 16.53
CA LYS A 39 13.17 5.51 17.96
C LYS A 39 13.73 4.35 18.79
N LEU A 40 13.26 3.13 18.54
CA LEU A 40 13.80 1.93 19.20
C LEU A 40 15.29 1.70 18.90
N LYS A 41 15.72 1.90 17.64
CA LYS A 41 17.14 1.85 17.27
C LYS A 41 17.97 2.92 17.99
N PHE A 42 17.42 4.13 18.12
CA PHE A 42 18.07 5.20 18.88
C PHE A 42 18.28 4.79 20.34
N ILE A 43 17.23 4.30 21.02
CA ILE A 43 17.32 3.82 22.41
C ILE A 43 18.36 2.70 22.54
N ALA A 44 18.37 1.74 21.61
CA ALA A 44 19.35 0.65 21.63
C ALA A 44 20.80 1.17 21.54
N ASN A 45 21.05 2.15 20.67
CA ASN A 45 22.36 2.78 20.54
C ASN A 45 22.76 3.57 21.80
N GLU A 46 21.83 4.33 22.39
CA GLU A 46 22.08 5.07 23.63
C GLU A 46 22.40 4.12 24.78
N ARG A 47 21.72 2.97 24.86
CA ARG A 47 21.99 1.95 25.87
C ARG A 47 23.39 1.36 25.74
N VAL A 48 23.85 1.08 24.51
CA VAL A 48 25.23 0.61 24.27
C VAL A 48 26.25 1.64 24.74
N LYS A 49 26.10 2.91 24.34
CA LYS A 49 27.01 3.99 24.76
C LYS A 49 27.09 4.14 26.28
N ASN A 50 25.96 4.06 26.96
CA ASN A 50 25.91 4.21 28.42
C ASN A 50 26.49 2.99 29.15
N ASN A 51 26.32 1.78 28.61
CA ASN A 51 27.00 0.59 29.12
C ASN A 51 28.53 0.67 28.95
N ASP A 52 29.01 1.21 27.84
CA ASP A 52 30.44 1.45 27.63
C ASP A 52 30.96 2.49 28.64
N ALA A 53 30.24 3.59 28.84
CA ALA A 53 30.61 4.61 29.83
C ALA A 53 30.62 4.08 31.27
N ARG A 54 29.64 3.22 31.61
CA ARG A 54 29.55 2.54 32.91
C ARG A 54 30.75 1.63 33.17
N SER A 55 31.18 0.89 32.15
CA SER A 55 32.31 -0.05 32.25
C SER A 55 33.66 0.65 32.42
N ASN A 56 33.75 1.93 32.05
CA ASN A 56 34.99 2.72 32.07
C ASN A 56 35.07 3.74 33.21
N SER A 57 34.08 3.80 34.12
CA SER A 57 34.06 4.73 35.24
C SER A 57 34.14 4.03 36.60
N THR A 58 34.81 4.67 37.55
CA THR A 58 34.88 4.26 38.96
C THR A 58 34.23 5.27 39.89
N ASP A 59 33.69 6.38 39.36
CA ASP A 59 32.97 7.39 40.14
C ASP A 59 31.55 6.89 40.44
N LEU A 60 31.29 6.63 41.73
CA LEU A 60 30.01 6.13 42.22
C LEU A 60 28.82 7.04 41.87
N SER A 61 28.99 8.37 41.95
CA SER A 61 27.89 9.31 41.65
C SER A 61 27.53 9.29 40.17
N TYR A 62 28.54 9.17 39.32
CA TYR A 62 28.36 9.05 37.88
C TYR A 62 27.74 7.70 37.50
N LEU A 63 28.18 6.60 38.12
CA LEU A 63 27.62 5.27 37.92
C LEU A 63 26.13 5.20 38.29
N MET A 64 25.72 5.79 39.42
CA MET A 64 24.30 5.89 39.81
C MET A 64 23.49 6.69 38.79
N SER A 65 24.06 7.75 38.23
CA SER A 65 23.38 8.57 37.22
C SER A 65 23.18 7.80 35.91
N ILE A 66 24.18 7.01 35.49
CA ILE A 66 24.06 6.13 34.31
C ILE A 66 22.98 5.07 34.54
N GLU A 67 22.95 4.43 35.71
CA GLU A 67 21.96 3.37 35.98
C GLU A 67 20.53 3.92 35.90
N ASN A 68 20.25 5.05 36.55
CA ASN A 68 18.94 5.72 36.47
C ASN A 68 18.56 6.07 35.02
N TYR A 69 19.53 6.50 34.21
CA TYR A 69 19.30 6.79 32.80
C TYR A 69 18.98 5.52 31.99
N ILE A 70 19.70 4.43 32.22
CA ILE A 70 19.45 3.13 31.58
C ILE A 70 18.06 2.61 31.95
N GLU A 71 17.66 2.70 33.22
CA GLU A 71 16.30 2.33 33.66
C GLU A 71 15.24 3.15 32.93
N GLY A 72 15.47 4.46 32.75
CA GLY A 72 14.60 5.33 31.97
C GLY A 72 14.51 4.93 30.50
N LEU A 73 15.64 4.55 29.88
CA LEU A 73 15.67 4.03 28.51
C LEU A 73 14.92 2.70 28.37
N ASP A 74 15.07 1.79 29.33
CA ASP A 74 14.38 0.50 29.32
C ASP A 74 12.86 0.69 29.48
N TYR A 75 12.41 1.61 30.34
CA TYR A 75 10.99 1.98 30.44
C TYR A 75 10.43 2.56 29.12
N GLN A 76 11.15 3.50 28.51
CA GLN A 76 10.74 4.09 27.23
C GLN A 76 10.69 3.05 26.10
N LYS A 77 11.62 2.10 26.10
CA LYS A 77 11.63 0.99 25.14
C LYS A 77 10.36 0.15 25.23
N GLU A 78 9.93 -0.23 26.44
CA GLU A 78 8.72 -1.04 26.61
C GLU A 78 7.47 -0.31 26.09
N ILE A 79 7.35 1.00 26.35
CA ILE A 79 6.26 1.83 25.79
C ILE A 79 6.30 1.81 24.25
N LEU A 80 7.47 2.05 23.66
CA LEU A 80 7.60 2.07 22.20
C LEU A 80 7.34 0.70 21.55
N LEU A 81 7.63 -0.40 22.26
CA LEU A 81 7.30 -1.75 21.78
C LEU A 81 5.79 -2.00 21.79
N GLU A 82 5.07 -1.52 22.80
CA GLU A 82 3.61 -1.59 22.83
C GLU A 82 2.99 -0.74 21.70
N GLU A 83 3.45 0.51 21.53
CA GLU A 83 3.04 1.38 20.43
C GLU A 83 3.33 0.75 19.07
N LEU A 84 4.49 0.13 18.90
CA LEU A 84 4.87 -0.55 17.67
C LEU A 84 3.93 -1.72 17.37
N ALA A 85 3.62 -2.56 18.37
CA ALA A 85 2.70 -3.67 18.20
C ALA A 85 1.32 -3.19 17.73
N GLN A 86 0.80 -2.10 18.32
CA GLN A 86 -0.47 -1.49 17.88
C GLN A 86 -0.38 -0.92 16.46
N ALA A 87 0.72 -0.24 16.13
CA ALA A 87 0.94 0.31 14.80
C ALA A 87 1.07 -0.78 13.71
N GLU A 88 1.67 -1.93 14.04
CA GLU A 88 1.77 -3.08 13.15
C GLU A 88 0.40 -3.72 12.86
N LEU A 89 -0.49 -3.79 13.85
CA LEU A 89 -1.87 -4.24 13.64
C LEU A 89 -2.63 -3.31 12.67
N ILE A 90 -2.48 -1.99 12.85
CA ILE A 90 -3.08 -0.99 11.95
C ILE A 90 -2.48 -1.10 10.55
N LEU A 91 -1.16 -1.28 10.43
CA LEU A 91 -0.48 -1.47 9.16
C LEU A 91 -1.05 -2.67 8.39
N GLU A 92 -1.26 -3.79 9.08
CA GLU A 92 -1.81 -4.99 8.44
C GLU A 92 -3.27 -4.78 8.04
N GLU A 93 -4.09 -4.12 8.86
CA GLU A 93 -5.45 -3.72 8.49
C GLU A 93 -5.45 -2.88 7.19
N LYS A 94 -4.59 -1.85 7.10
CA LYS A 94 -4.51 -1.00 5.91
C LYS A 94 -4.00 -1.77 4.69
N ARG A 95 -3.11 -2.74 4.88
CA ARG A 95 -2.63 -3.63 3.81
C ARG A 95 -3.79 -4.44 3.24
N GLN A 96 -4.62 -5.03 4.09
CA GLN A 96 -5.78 -5.80 3.64
C GLN A 96 -6.80 -4.92 2.91
N ILE A 97 -7.08 -3.71 3.40
CA ILE A 97 -7.96 -2.75 2.72
C ILE A 97 -7.43 -2.41 1.32
N MET A 98 -6.14 -2.14 1.18
CA MET A 98 -5.51 -1.86 -0.12
C MET A 98 -5.62 -3.05 -1.09
N ILE A 99 -5.39 -4.27 -0.61
CA ILE A 99 -5.53 -5.49 -1.41
C ILE A 99 -6.98 -5.63 -1.92
N GLU A 100 -7.97 -5.42 -1.06
CA GLU A 100 -9.38 -5.51 -1.44
C GLU A 100 -9.81 -4.41 -2.41
N ALA A 101 -9.35 -3.17 -2.21
CA ALA A 101 -9.61 -2.07 -3.14
C ALA A 101 -9.02 -2.38 -4.53
N MET A 102 -7.77 -2.85 -4.59
CA MET A 102 -7.12 -3.26 -5.83
C MET A 102 -7.85 -4.41 -6.53
N LYS A 103 -8.32 -5.43 -5.78
CA LYS A 103 -9.11 -6.54 -6.36
C LYS A 103 -10.38 -6.02 -7.01
N LYS A 104 -11.13 -5.13 -6.35
CA LYS A 104 -12.36 -4.53 -6.86
C LYS A 104 -12.13 -3.72 -8.14
N ARG A 105 -11.08 -2.89 -8.18
CA ARG A 105 -10.70 -2.15 -9.40
C ARG A 105 -10.34 -3.09 -10.54
N LYS A 106 -9.44 -4.05 -10.29
CA LYS A 106 -8.96 -5.01 -11.31
C LYS A 106 -10.09 -5.86 -11.90
N ALA A 107 -11.11 -6.20 -11.12
CA ALA A 107 -12.28 -6.92 -11.62
C ALA A 107 -13.03 -6.11 -12.69
N LEU A 108 -13.26 -4.81 -12.45
CA LEU A 108 -13.92 -3.93 -13.42
C LEU A 108 -13.04 -3.64 -14.64
N GLU A 109 -11.74 -3.47 -14.45
CA GLU A 109 -10.79 -3.29 -15.55
C GLU A 109 -10.79 -4.48 -16.50
N LYS A 110 -10.73 -5.70 -15.96
CA LYS A 110 -10.82 -6.94 -16.76
C LYS A 110 -12.16 -7.05 -17.50
N LEU A 111 -13.26 -6.67 -16.85
CA LEU A 111 -14.58 -6.66 -17.49
C LEU A 111 -14.63 -5.67 -18.66
N LYS A 112 -14.09 -4.46 -18.48
CA LYS A 112 -13.98 -3.43 -19.52
C LYS A 112 -13.14 -3.93 -20.69
N GLU A 113 -11.99 -4.54 -20.42
CA GLU A 113 -11.11 -5.10 -21.44
C GLU A 113 -11.83 -6.19 -22.27
N LYS A 114 -12.53 -7.11 -21.59
CA LYS A 114 -13.29 -8.17 -22.26
C LYS A 114 -14.38 -7.60 -23.18
N GLN A 115 -15.18 -6.64 -22.68
CA GLN A 115 -16.22 -6.00 -23.49
C GLN A 115 -15.64 -5.23 -24.67
N LEU A 116 -14.49 -4.58 -24.50
CA LEU A 116 -13.80 -3.89 -25.58
C LEU A 116 -13.32 -4.87 -26.66
N GLN A 117 -12.81 -6.03 -26.27
CA GLN A 117 -12.41 -7.08 -27.21
C GLN A 117 -13.61 -7.66 -27.97
N GLU A 118 -14.75 -7.88 -27.30
CA GLU A 118 -16.00 -8.34 -27.93
C GLU A 118 -16.50 -7.32 -28.96
N TYR A 119 -16.58 -6.04 -28.58
CA TYR A 119 -16.95 -4.94 -29.48
C TYR A 119 -16.05 -4.85 -30.72
N LYS A 120 -14.72 -4.99 -30.55
CA LYS A 120 -13.78 -5.00 -31.68
C LYS A 120 -14.06 -6.17 -32.64
N LYS A 121 -14.38 -7.35 -32.11
CA LYS A 121 -14.73 -8.52 -32.94
C LYS A 121 -16.03 -8.31 -33.70
N GLU A 122 -17.03 -7.67 -33.09
CA GLU A 122 -18.30 -7.36 -33.76
C GLU A 122 -18.11 -6.37 -34.91
N ILE A 123 -17.30 -5.33 -34.72
CA ILE A 123 -16.97 -4.38 -35.78
C ILE A 123 -16.29 -5.07 -36.97
N LEU A 124 -15.28 -5.90 -36.71
CA LEU A 124 -14.59 -6.62 -37.78
C LEU A 124 -15.55 -7.53 -38.57
N LYS A 125 -16.49 -8.21 -37.89
CA LYS A 125 -17.51 -9.03 -38.55
C LYS A 125 -18.49 -8.20 -39.38
N GLU A 126 -18.89 -7.01 -38.91
CA GLU A 126 -19.73 -6.10 -39.69
C GLU A 126 -18.98 -5.58 -40.94
N GLU A 127 -17.70 -5.22 -40.81
CA GLU A 127 -16.87 -4.80 -41.95
C GLU A 127 -16.71 -5.92 -42.99
N GLU A 128 -16.44 -7.15 -42.56
CA GLU A 128 -16.37 -8.33 -43.45
C GLU A 128 -17.69 -8.55 -44.21
N LYS A 129 -18.83 -8.48 -43.52
CA LYS A 129 -20.15 -8.63 -44.17
C LYS A 129 -20.42 -7.57 -45.22
N VAL A 130 -20.12 -6.30 -44.91
CA VAL A 130 -20.30 -5.20 -45.87
C VAL A 130 -19.41 -5.40 -47.10
N LEU A 131 -18.17 -5.88 -46.92
CA LEU A 131 -17.27 -6.18 -48.05
C LEU A 131 -17.80 -7.33 -48.92
N ASP A 132 -18.37 -8.38 -48.33
CA ASP A 132 -18.94 -9.50 -49.07
C ASP A 132 -20.22 -9.09 -49.82
N GLU A 133 -21.08 -8.27 -49.22
CA GLU A 133 -22.25 -7.69 -49.91
C GLU A 133 -21.85 -6.82 -51.12
N ILE A 134 -20.81 -5.99 -50.97
CA ILE A 134 -20.28 -5.18 -52.08
C ILE A 134 -19.76 -6.08 -53.20
N LYS A 135 -18.98 -7.13 -52.88
CA LYS A 135 -18.47 -8.08 -53.87
C LYS A 135 -19.60 -8.75 -54.65
N ASN A 136 -20.61 -9.27 -53.95
CA ASN A 136 -21.74 -9.96 -54.57
C ASN A 136 -22.50 -9.03 -55.53
N ASN A 137 -22.75 -7.78 -55.12
CA ASN A 137 -23.45 -6.79 -55.96
C ASN A 137 -22.61 -6.29 -57.16
N LEU A 138 -21.27 -6.38 -57.12
CA LEU A 138 -20.40 -6.06 -58.27
C LEU A 138 -20.26 -7.21 -59.27
N THR A 139 -20.62 -8.44 -58.88
CA THR A 139 -20.58 -9.64 -59.72
C THR A 139 -21.92 -9.99 -60.38
N THR A 140 -22.95 -9.16 -60.18
CA THR A 140 -24.27 -9.26 -60.82
C THR A 140 -24.46 -8.09 -61.79
#